data_AF-A0A821WTY5-F1
#
_entry.id   AF-A0A821WTY5-F1
#
_cell.length_a   1.000
_cell.length_b   1.000
_cell.length_c   1.000
_cell.angle_alpha   90.00
_cell.angle_beta   90.00
_cell.angle_gamma   90.00
#
_symmetry.space_group_name_H-M   'P 1'
#
loop_
_entity.id
_entity.type
_entity.pdbx_description
1 polymer ?
#
loop_
_entity_poly.entity_id
_entity_poly.type
_entity_poly.pdbx_seq_one_letter_code
_entity_poly.pdbx_strand_id
1 'polypeptide(L)'
;MQTTADHSVLPPKFSAGPKGVGDPNDKSLRKVETEVLIPKLMREKAKAEKCVEEVSQFNECCKNSSIFMVYKCQNENNTMKTCLGNWYKNEEFKKICTEEYLKKRSEYRRTGSKNPIKRA
;
A
#
# COMPACT_ATOMS: atom_id res chain seq x y z
N MET A 1 2.86 41.20 12.98
CA MET A 1 2.06 40.02 12.60
C MET A 1 2.78 38.77 13.09
N GLN A 2 2.37 38.20 14.23
CA GLN A 2 2.88 36.91 14.70
C GLN A 2 2.38 35.81 13.75
N THR A 3 3.30 35.15 13.04
CA THR A 3 3.04 33.93 12.27
C THR A 3 2.88 32.75 13.23
N THR A 4 1.77 32.03 13.11
CA THR A 4 1.32 30.90 13.94
C THR A 4 2.15 29.61 13.78
N ALA A 5 3.48 29.72 13.71
CA ALA A 5 4.37 28.59 13.46
C ALA A 5 4.92 27.90 14.73
N ASP A 6 4.73 28.48 15.92
CA ASP A 6 5.52 28.10 17.11
C ASP A 6 4.84 27.18 18.15
N HIS A 7 3.94 26.27 17.75
CA HIS A 7 3.52 25.22 18.69
C HIS A 7 3.22 23.85 18.06
N SER A 8 4.02 23.46 17.07
CA SER A 8 4.01 22.10 16.54
C SER A 8 5.07 21.26 17.26
N VAL A 9 4.65 20.30 18.09
CA VAL A 9 5.55 19.27 18.67
C VAL A 9 6.18 18.36 17.61
N LEU A 10 5.66 18.42 16.37
CA LEU A 10 6.12 17.61 15.24
C LEU A 10 7.12 18.38 14.36
N PRO A 11 8.14 17.68 13.81
CA PRO A 11 9.04 18.27 12.82
C PRO A 11 8.29 18.87 11.62
N PRO A 12 8.82 19.94 11.00
CA PRO A 12 8.18 20.61 9.85
C PRO A 12 7.80 19.66 8.71
N LYS A 13 8.55 18.56 8.53
CA LYS A 13 8.26 17.51 7.53
C LYS A 13 6.86 16.87 7.70
N PHE A 14 6.28 16.95 8.89
CA PHE A 14 5.00 16.35 9.25
C PHE A 14 3.88 17.38 9.46
N SER A 15 4.22 18.63 9.76
CA SER A 15 3.26 19.70 10.10
C SER A 15 3.25 20.88 9.12
N ALA A 16 4.20 20.96 8.18
CA ALA A 16 4.22 22.01 7.16
C ALA A 16 3.24 21.73 6.00
N GLY A 17 3.25 22.62 5.01
CA GLY A 17 2.47 22.47 3.78
C GLY A 17 1.06 23.09 3.86
N PRO A 18 0.34 23.15 2.72
CA PRO A 18 -0.90 23.92 2.58
C PRO A 18 -2.07 23.40 3.44
N LYS A 19 -1.97 22.15 3.92
CA LYS A 19 -2.96 21.50 4.79
C LYS A 19 -2.39 21.06 6.14
N GLY A 20 -1.16 21.44 6.48
CA GLY A 20 -0.53 21.09 7.76
C GLY A 20 -0.24 19.59 7.96
N VAL A 21 -0.15 18.82 6.86
CA VAL A 21 0.08 17.35 6.87
C VAL A 21 1.46 16.94 6.30
N GLY A 22 2.35 17.92 6.18
CA GLY A 22 3.70 17.81 5.65
C GLY A 22 3.83 18.34 4.21
N ASP A 23 5.08 18.57 3.81
CA ASP A 23 5.44 19.13 2.50
C ASP A 23 5.07 18.19 1.33
N PRO A 24 4.27 18.63 0.34
CA PRO A 24 3.96 17.84 -0.85
C PRO A 24 5.16 17.36 -1.67
N ASN A 25 6.30 18.05 -1.64
CA ASN A 25 7.45 17.76 -2.48
C ASN A 25 8.50 16.87 -1.77
N ASP A 26 8.30 16.58 -0.49
CA ASP A 26 9.17 15.72 0.29
C ASP A 26 9.08 14.26 -0.18
N LYS A 27 10.21 13.73 -0.68
CA LYS A 27 10.36 12.35 -1.17
C LYS A 27 10.88 11.37 -0.10
N SER A 28 11.09 11.82 1.13
CA SER A 28 11.58 10.94 2.19
C SER A 28 10.50 9.92 2.59
N LEU A 29 10.88 8.64 2.61
CA LEU A 29 10.00 7.55 3.03
C LEU A 29 10.16 7.30 4.53
N ARG A 30 9.04 7.14 5.23
CA ARG A 30 9.04 6.73 6.64
C ARG A 30 9.15 5.22 6.73
N LYS A 31 9.60 4.69 7.87
CA LYS A 31 9.63 3.24 8.13
C LYS A 31 8.28 2.57 7.85
N VAL A 32 7.18 3.14 8.33
CA VAL A 32 5.82 2.62 8.07
C VAL A 32 5.47 2.61 6.57
N GLU A 33 5.97 3.58 5.81
CA GLU A 33 5.70 3.64 4.38
C GLU A 33 6.48 2.55 3.63
N THR A 34 7.76 2.38 3.99
CA THR A 34 8.65 1.36 3.41
C THR A 34 8.29 -0.06 3.81
N GLU A 35 7.92 -0.28 5.07
CA GLU A 35 7.70 -1.63 5.63
C GLU A 35 6.23 -2.08 5.55
N VAL A 36 5.27 -1.15 5.43
CA VAL A 36 3.83 -1.49 5.47
C VAL A 36 3.09 -0.98 4.23
N LEU A 37 3.14 0.32 3.92
CA LEU A 37 2.26 0.89 2.89
C LEU A 37 2.67 0.50 1.47
N ILE A 38 3.96 0.58 1.14
CA ILE A 38 4.48 0.18 -0.17
C ILE A 38 4.30 -1.33 -0.38
N PRO A 39 4.69 -2.22 0.57
CA PRO A 39 4.38 -3.64 0.49
C PRO A 39 2.90 -3.95 0.31
N LYS A 40 2.01 -3.20 0.98
CA LYS A 40 0.56 -3.36 0.82
C LYS A 40 0.12 -2.97 -0.58
N LEU A 41 0.59 -1.83 -1.11
CA LEU A 41 0.30 -1.41 -2.48
C LEU A 41 0.80 -2.43 -3.51
N MET A 42 2.02 -2.94 -3.33
CA MET A 42 2.59 -4.01 -4.16
C MET A 42 1.71 -5.25 -4.16
N ARG A 43 1.26 -5.71 -2.98
CA ARG A 43 0.39 -6.88 -2.87
C ARG A 43 -0.93 -6.68 -3.61
N GLU A 44 -1.60 -5.54 -3.42
CA GLU A 44 -2.88 -5.25 -4.08
C GLU A 44 -2.71 -5.18 -5.61
N LYS A 45 -1.64 -4.53 -6.08
CA LYS A 45 -1.33 -4.42 -7.50
C LYS A 45 -0.95 -5.76 -8.11
N ALA A 46 -0.15 -6.58 -7.42
CA ALA A 46 0.21 -7.91 -7.85
C ALA A 46 -1.02 -8.83 -7.95
N LYS A 47 -1.97 -8.76 -7.01
CA LYS A 47 -3.24 -9.50 -7.09
C LYS A 47 -4.10 -9.06 -8.29
N ALA A 48 -4.12 -7.75 -8.58
CA ALA A 48 -4.98 -7.20 -9.63
C ALA A 48 -4.42 -7.38 -11.05
N GLU A 49 -3.09 -7.34 -11.22
CA GLU A 49 -2.45 -7.29 -12.54
C GLU A 49 -1.62 -8.53 -12.89
N LYS A 50 -1.09 -9.25 -11.89
CA LYS A 50 -0.07 -10.29 -12.12
C LYS A 50 -0.52 -11.69 -11.74
N CYS A 51 -1.11 -11.85 -10.56
CA CYS A 51 -1.53 -13.13 -10.00
C CYS A 51 -3.06 -13.33 -10.12
N VAL A 52 -3.65 -12.91 -11.23
CA VAL A 52 -5.12 -12.89 -11.41
C VAL A 52 -5.68 -14.30 -11.45
N GLU A 53 -4.97 -15.22 -12.10
CA GLU A 53 -5.40 -16.60 -12.25
C GLU A 53 -5.38 -17.33 -10.90
N GLU A 54 -4.30 -17.20 -10.13
CA GLU A 54 -4.13 -17.81 -8.82
C GLU A 54 -5.14 -17.25 -7.81
N VAL A 55 -5.45 -15.95 -7.90
CA VAL A 55 -6.51 -15.33 -7.10
C VAL A 55 -7.89 -15.85 -7.51
N SER A 56 -8.14 -16.09 -8.80
CA SER A 56 -9.40 -16.68 -9.27
C SER A 56 -9.57 -18.10 -8.75
N GLN A 57 -8.55 -18.96 -8.92
CA GLN A 57 -8.57 -20.34 -8.45
C GLN A 57 -8.76 -20.41 -6.92
N PHE A 58 -8.07 -19.55 -6.17
CA PHE A 58 -8.25 -19.46 -4.72
C PHE A 58 -9.69 -19.03 -4.35
N ASN A 59 -10.24 -18.02 -5.03
CA ASN A 59 -11.62 -17.56 -4.79
C ASN A 59 -12.66 -18.63 -5.14
N GLU A 60 -12.46 -19.37 -6.23
CA GLU A 60 -13.32 -20.50 -6.62
C GLU A 60 -13.29 -21.61 -5.57
N CYS A 61 -12.10 -21.98 -5.10
CA CYS A 61 -11.98 -22.95 -4.02
C CYS A 61 -12.66 -22.48 -2.73
N CYS A 62 -12.52 -21.20 -2.37
CA CYS A 62 -13.17 -20.63 -1.20
C CYS A 62 -14.71 -20.67 -1.30
N LYS A 63 -15.26 -20.35 -2.49
CA LYS A 63 -16.71 -20.43 -2.74
C LYS A 63 -17.23 -21.87 -2.59
N ASN A 64 -16.47 -22.85 -3.08
CA ASN A 64 -16.88 -24.27 -3.05
C ASN A 64 -16.73 -24.91 -1.66
N SER A 65 -15.74 -24.47 -0.88
CA SER A 65 -15.36 -25.12 0.39
C SER A 65 -16.00 -24.51 1.63
N SER A 66 -16.68 -23.35 1.51
CA SER A 66 -17.35 -22.63 2.61
C SER A 66 -16.51 -22.63 3.90
N ILE A 67 -16.98 -23.25 4.98
CA ILE A 67 -16.33 -23.28 6.30
C ILE A 67 -14.98 -24.03 6.29
N PHE A 68 -14.80 -25.01 5.40
CA PHE A 68 -13.57 -25.82 5.34
C PHE A 68 -12.51 -25.27 4.39
N MET A 69 -12.65 -24.02 3.91
CA MET A 69 -11.73 -23.41 2.94
C MET A 69 -10.26 -23.42 3.38
N VAL A 70 -9.98 -23.19 4.67
CA VAL A 70 -8.60 -23.10 5.17
C VAL A 70 -7.88 -24.45 5.09
N TYR A 71 -8.63 -25.55 5.13
CA TYR A 71 -8.09 -26.90 5.03
C TYR A 71 -8.05 -27.39 3.58
N LYS A 72 -9.14 -27.18 2.81
CA LYS A 72 -9.23 -27.68 1.44
C LYS A 72 -8.45 -26.84 0.43
N CYS A 73 -8.37 -25.53 0.62
CA CYS A 73 -7.76 -24.60 -0.34
C CYS A 73 -6.29 -24.27 -0.01
N GLN A 74 -5.59 -25.15 0.70
CA GLN A 74 -4.19 -24.90 1.10
C GLN A 74 -3.27 -24.83 -0.11
N ASN A 75 -3.52 -25.67 -1.11
CA ASN A 75 -2.69 -25.73 -2.32
C ASN A 75 -2.81 -24.43 -3.13
N GLU A 76 -4.03 -24.00 -3.43
CA GLU A 76 -4.35 -22.77 -4.15
C GLU A 76 -3.82 -21.54 -3.40
N ASN A 77 -3.95 -21.54 -2.07
CA ASN A 77 -3.38 -20.48 -1.23
C ASN A 77 -1.85 -20.44 -1.29
N ASN A 78 -1.18 -21.59 -1.33
CA ASN A 78 0.28 -21.66 -1.45
C ASN A 78 0.75 -21.19 -2.82
N THR A 79 0.04 -21.55 -3.90
CA THR A 79 0.30 -21.06 -5.26
C THR A 79 0.17 -19.54 -5.31
N MET A 80 -0.94 -18.99 -4.80
CA MET A 80 -1.17 -17.55 -4.73
C MET A 80 -0.08 -16.84 -3.91
N LYS A 81 0.28 -17.37 -2.73
CA LYS A 81 1.36 -16.81 -1.90
C LYS A 81 2.71 -16.83 -2.61
N THR A 82 3.00 -17.89 -3.37
CA THR A 82 4.24 -18.03 -4.12
C THR A 82 4.31 -16.98 -5.23
N CYS A 83 3.23 -16.81 -6.01
CA CYS A 83 3.15 -15.76 -7.02
C CYS A 83 3.39 -14.36 -6.41
N LEU A 84 2.68 -14.03 -5.34
CA LEU A 84 2.84 -12.74 -4.65
C LEU A 84 4.24 -12.56 -4.05
N GLY A 85 4.83 -13.63 -3.52
CA GLY A 85 6.18 -13.62 -2.97
C GLY A 85 7.26 -13.33 -4.01
N ASN A 86 7.08 -13.80 -5.25
CA ASN A 86 7.99 -13.52 -6.36
C ASN A 86 7.96 -12.04 -6.74
N TRP A 87 6.76 -11.45 -6.85
CA TRP A 87 6.62 -10.01 -7.13
C TRP A 87 7.06 -9.12 -5.98
N TYR A 88 6.95 -9.58 -4.74
CA TYR A 88 7.45 -8.85 -3.58
C TYR A 88 8.98 -8.69 -3.59
N LYS A 89 9.71 -9.69 -4.08
CA LYS A 89 11.18 -9.64 -4.21
C LYS A 89 11.66 -8.86 -5.44
N ASN A 90 10.75 -8.46 -6.32
CA ASN A 90 11.10 -7.73 -7.52
C ASN A 90 11.33 -6.23 -7.20
N GLU A 91 12.59 -5.81 -7.26
CA GLU A 91 13.01 -4.43 -6.96
C GLU A 91 12.47 -3.41 -7.98
N GLU A 92 12.28 -3.78 -9.24
CA GLU A 92 11.68 -2.90 -10.26
C GLU A 92 10.21 -2.63 -9.90
N PHE A 93 9.46 -3.67 -9.57
CA PHE A 93 8.07 -3.56 -9.17
C PHE A 93 7.91 -2.71 -7.90
N LYS A 94 8.85 -2.84 -6.95
CA LYS A 94 8.91 -2.02 -5.75
C LYS A 94 9.15 -0.55 -6.05
N LYS A 95 10.05 -0.22 -6.99
CA LYS A 95 10.29 1.17 -7.43
C LYS A 95 9.04 1.79 -8.04
N ILE A 96 8.38 1.09 -8.96
CA ILE A 96 7.14 1.54 -9.60
C ILE A 96 6.06 1.81 -8.54
N CYS A 97 5.86 0.89 -7.60
CA CYS A 97 4.89 1.07 -6.51
C CYS A 97 5.28 2.22 -5.58
N THR A 98 6.56 2.44 -5.34
CA THR A 98 7.06 3.56 -4.52
C THR A 98 6.76 4.91 -5.16
N GLU A 99 6.99 5.05 -6.46
CA GLU A 99 6.68 6.28 -7.21
C GLU A 99 5.18 6.57 -7.22
N GLU A 100 4.36 5.53 -7.44
CA GLU A 100 2.91 5.64 -7.38
C GLU A 100 2.43 6.06 -5.99
N TYR A 101 3.04 5.49 -4.93
CA TYR A 101 2.75 5.87 -3.55
C TYR A 101 3.13 7.33 -3.27
N LEU A 102 4.31 7.78 -3.70
CA LEU A 102 4.76 9.17 -3.53
C LEU A 102 3.83 10.15 -4.25
N LYS A 103 3.36 9.80 -5.46
CA LYS A 103 2.36 10.59 -6.19
C LYS A 103 1.08 10.73 -5.38
N LYS A 104 0.48 9.63 -4.92
CA LYS A 104 -0.73 9.63 -4.09
C LYS A 104 -0.54 10.41 -2.79
N ARG A 105 0.64 10.30 -2.15
CA ARG A 105 0.99 11.06 -0.94
C ARG A 105 1.10 12.56 -1.22
N SER A 106 1.71 12.95 -2.33
CA SER A 106 1.81 14.37 -2.74
C SER A 106 0.43 14.97 -3.01
N GLU A 107 -0.45 14.22 -3.68
CA GLU A 107 -1.84 14.61 -3.93
C GLU A 107 -2.61 14.77 -2.62
N TYR A 108 -2.45 13.83 -1.68
CA TYR A 108 -3.04 13.91 -0.35
C TYR A 108 -2.56 15.16 0.41
N ARG A 109 -1.26 15.48 0.35
CA ARG A 109 -0.69 16.65 1.02
C ARG A 109 -1.12 17.98 0.38
N ARG A 110 -1.37 18.00 -0.93
CA ARG A 110 -1.88 19.18 -1.67
C ARG A 110 -3.37 19.41 -1.41
N THR A 111 -4.17 18.35 -1.52
CA THR A 111 -5.65 18.45 -1.56
C THR A 111 -6.31 18.16 -0.22
N GLY A 112 -5.70 17.32 0.61
CA GLY A 112 -6.31 16.77 1.84
C GLY A 112 -7.23 15.57 1.61
N SER A 113 -7.44 15.14 0.36
CA SER A 113 -8.35 14.05 0.02
C SER A 113 -7.74 12.68 0.32
N LYS A 114 -8.28 12.00 1.34
CA LYS A 114 -7.84 10.65 1.72
C LYS A 114 -8.37 9.64 0.71
N ASN A 115 -7.48 8.94 0.01
CA ASN A 115 -7.85 7.71 -0.69
C ASN A 115 -7.86 6.56 0.33
N PRO A 116 -9.03 5.99 0.68
CA PRO A 116 -9.09 4.91 1.64
C PRO A 116 -8.41 3.67 1.05
N ILE A 117 -7.32 3.23 1.68
CA ILE A 117 -6.73 1.93 1.37
C ILE A 117 -7.71 0.88 1.89
N LYS A 118 -8.29 0.06 0.99
CA LYS A 118 -9.19 -1.03 1.38
C LYS A 118 -8.51 -1.90 2.45
N ARG A 119 -9.21 -2.14 3.55
CA ARG A 119 -8.79 -3.11 4.56
C ARG A 119 -9.20 -4.47 4.00
N ALA A 120 -8.21 -5.24 3.55
CA ALA A 120 -8.40 -6.64 3.20
C ALA A 120 -8.47 -7.47 4.48
#